data_AF-A0A7C1DY56-F1
#
_entry.id   AF-A0A7C1DY56-F1
#
_cell.length_a   1.000
_cell.length_b   1.000
_cell.length_c   1.000
_cell.angle_alpha   90.00
_cell.angle_beta   90.00
_cell.angle_gamma   90.00
#
_symmetry.space_group_name_H-M   'P 1'
#
loop_
_entity.id
_entity.type
_entity.pdbx_description
1 polymer ?
#
loop_
_entity_poly.entity_id
_entity_poly.type
_entity_poly.pdbx_seq_one_letter_code
_entity_poly.pdbx_strand_id
1 'polypeptide(L)'
;MKRLVFMALLFITGVLLAQWPAPSGLVAYSFYTDHVGLEWMPAPPIVVSDTLRYDDGHAATGMDLDSGMCAIRFTPAEPCSILSIRFRLHTLLDPRGINLTMYGVNALGLPDLSNMIMPTRYRSVSVGWNDFDAGAEGLAVDEEFFVRFSKGDVLPQMYMMIDSTTTPSDLRSFQYHYMYGWRALPGDLLVRAEVIYLDSGARATLTGTVVKSVYDIEPGFSEEFTRSYHPAPEPRSRPSEATTLIRPDTYSLYRANTYPGAFSMLATVPGSLTTYDDYTVTPGNTYYYTIRADYDSGAYHSGFADTVAGTAYPGISTLVYDTLRHDDGIPSAGVSFPGAVVANKFSTDTRCKLIAIDYHISNPGFGSPKFYWDNRGEPGDEVLGYGDYLLNTTGWARINVAMENIIIDGDFYIGLELDHSLGLSLKASAYGNGWDLPPGEPWVEVPDTTYFIRALIQYADSNAYYHLYSGWNAVSLPVLPHGGLTPSVAFPTAEFVYGWDADSLSYFAPDNLVPGKGYFVYVPNETSYRVSGVPIHRYTLMNAGPGWEFVGGLSAYEGVDTTGITEIPETIIGTRIFYYYNRSHSSGGSGSYEIRRRFMPGEAYWMLFDGEGLFRLSE
;
A
#
# COMPACT_ATOMS: atom_id res chain seq x y z
N MET A 1 1.73 -7.64 13.14
CA MET A 1 2.75 -7.67 14.23
C MET A 1 2.69 -6.33 14.97
N LYS A 2 2.75 -6.29 16.31
CA LYS A 2 2.61 -5.04 17.11
C LYS A 2 3.62 -3.99 16.61
N ARG A 3 3.16 -2.78 16.28
CA ARG A 3 4.01 -1.60 16.01
C ARG A 3 4.81 -1.31 17.28
N LEU A 4 6.00 -1.89 17.39
CA LEU A 4 7.00 -1.49 18.38
C LEU A 4 7.65 -0.21 17.85
N VAL A 5 7.38 0.91 18.52
CA VAL A 5 8.16 2.13 18.36
C VAL A 5 9.55 1.83 18.91
N PHE A 6 10.52 1.59 18.04
CA PHE A 6 11.90 1.38 18.44
C PHE A 6 12.53 2.75 18.79
N MET A 7 12.54 3.11 20.08
CA MET A 7 13.43 4.14 20.60
C MET A 7 14.77 3.50 20.97
N ALA A 8 15.85 3.91 20.29
CA ALA A 8 17.20 3.51 20.67
C ALA A 8 17.65 4.35 21.88
N LEU A 9 17.63 3.77 23.08
CA LEU A 9 18.17 4.35 24.30
C LEU A 9 19.70 4.17 24.34
N LEU A 10 20.45 5.27 24.36
CA LEU A 10 21.91 5.23 24.43
C LEU A 10 22.36 5.25 25.90
N PHE A 11 22.67 4.09 26.47
CA PHE A 11 23.27 4.00 27.81
C PHE A 11 24.76 4.34 27.74
N ILE A 12 25.17 5.55 28.16
CA ILE A 12 26.59 5.89 28.33
C ILE A 12 27.09 5.30 29.66
N THR A 13 27.28 3.97 29.70
CA THR A 13 28.18 3.32 30.65
C THR A 13 28.88 2.14 29.98
N GLY A 14 30.16 2.31 29.63
CA GLY A 14 31.11 1.21 29.39
C GLY A 14 31.18 0.65 27.96
N VAL A 15 32.12 1.19 27.16
CA VAL A 15 32.87 0.55 26.05
C VAL A 15 32.12 -0.47 25.17
N LEU A 16 31.22 0.04 24.34
CA LEU A 16 30.93 -0.41 22.97
C LEU A 16 30.35 0.84 22.28
N LEU A 17 30.98 1.36 21.23
CA LEU A 17 30.45 2.51 20.50
C LEU A 17 29.09 2.12 19.92
N ALA A 18 28.00 2.60 20.52
CA ALA A 18 26.65 2.37 20.02
C ALA A 18 26.53 2.99 18.62
N GLN A 19 26.21 2.17 17.61
CA GLN A 19 26.00 2.61 16.24
C GLN A 19 24.70 3.42 16.16
N TRP A 20 24.72 4.58 15.49
CA TRP A 20 23.55 5.43 15.31
C TRP A 20 22.48 4.68 14.49
N PRO A 21 21.17 4.88 14.77
CA PRO A 21 20.12 4.08 14.16
C PRO A 21 19.99 4.41 12.67
N ALA A 22 19.87 3.36 11.85
CA ALA A 22 19.71 3.49 10.41
C ALA A 22 18.24 3.78 10.02
N PRO A 23 18.00 4.46 8.89
CA PRO A 23 16.69 4.45 8.23
C PRO A 23 16.30 3.01 7.85
N SER A 24 15.00 2.76 7.70
CA SER A 24 14.44 1.43 7.42
C SER A 24 13.42 1.48 6.28
N GLY A 25 13.01 0.31 5.78
CA GLY A 25 12.00 0.21 4.72
C GLY A 25 12.41 0.91 3.43
N LEU A 26 13.69 0.87 3.07
CA LEU A 26 14.16 1.39 1.78
C LEU A 26 13.49 0.59 0.64
N VAL A 27 13.01 1.31 -0.38
CA VAL A 27 12.32 0.78 -1.56
C VAL A 27 12.91 1.43 -2.81
N ALA A 28 13.01 0.67 -3.91
CA ALA A 28 13.33 1.20 -5.23
C ALA A 28 12.27 0.83 -6.28
N TYR A 29 11.75 1.83 -6.97
CA TYR A 29 10.70 1.73 -7.98
C TYR A 29 11.32 1.57 -9.38
N SER A 30 10.95 0.50 -10.06
CA SER A 30 11.58 0.05 -11.32
C SER A 30 10.71 0.25 -12.57
N PHE A 31 9.69 1.09 -12.49
CA PHE A 31 8.72 1.24 -13.58
C PHE A 31 8.91 2.51 -14.42
N TYR A 32 9.69 3.48 -13.95
CA TYR A 32 9.99 4.69 -14.73
C TYR A 32 11.10 4.44 -15.74
N THR A 33 11.01 5.07 -16.92
CA THR A 33 12.01 4.90 -17.98
C THR A 33 13.26 5.73 -17.76
N ASP A 34 13.10 6.92 -17.20
CA ASP A 34 14.13 7.94 -17.07
C ASP A 34 14.74 8.02 -15.66
N HIS A 35 14.16 7.31 -14.69
CA HIS A 35 14.67 7.28 -13.32
C HIS A 35 14.38 5.98 -12.56
N VAL A 36 15.01 5.85 -11.39
CA VAL A 36 14.58 4.93 -10.34
C VAL A 36 14.16 5.78 -9.15
N GLY A 37 12.89 5.67 -8.74
CA GLY A 37 12.39 6.34 -7.54
C GLY A 37 12.76 5.55 -6.29
N LEU A 38 13.09 6.23 -5.20
CA LEU A 38 13.43 5.65 -3.90
C LEU A 38 12.51 6.22 -2.83
N GLU A 39 12.10 5.37 -1.89
CA GLU A 39 11.34 5.77 -0.69
C GLU A 39 11.89 5.03 0.54
N TRP A 40 11.89 5.68 1.71
CA TRP A 40 12.32 5.06 2.97
C TRP A 40 11.60 5.65 4.19
N MET A 41 11.58 4.89 5.29
CA MET A 41 11.16 5.40 6.59
C MET A 41 12.31 6.15 7.29
N PRO A 42 12.05 7.31 7.93
CA PRO A 42 13.07 8.06 8.64
C PRO A 42 13.81 7.22 9.70
N ALA A 43 15.08 7.56 9.95
CA ALA A 43 15.79 6.99 11.08
C ALA A 43 15.10 7.38 12.41
N PRO A 44 14.94 6.44 13.36
CA PRO A 44 14.44 6.75 14.69
C PRO A 44 15.24 7.90 15.33
N PRO A 45 14.58 8.87 15.99
CA PRO A 45 15.29 9.96 16.64
C PRO A 45 16.10 9.42 17.82
N ILE A 46 17.27 10.02 18.07
CA ILE A 46 18.04 9.75 19.27
C ILE A 46 17.56 10.68 20.37
N VAL A 47 17.32 10.07 21.53
CA VAL A 47 16.87 10.77 22.71
C VAL A 47 17.96 10.68 23.76
N VAL A 48 18.52 11.82 24.14
CA VAL A 48 19.22 11.94 25.42
C VAL A 48 18.13 12.03 26.49
N SER A 49 18.14 11.20 27.53
CA SER A 49 17.11 11.16 28.58
C SER A 49 17.70 11.43 29.96
N ASP A 50 16.91 12.00 30.87
CA ASP A 50 17.22 12.03 32.29
C ASP A 50 16.58 10.82 32.99
N THR A 51 17.22 10.30 34.03
CA THR A 51 16.66 9.23 34.86
C THR A 51 16.26 9.80 36.22
N LEU A 52 14.95 9.85 36.47
CA LEU A 52 14.41 10.03 37.81
C LEU A 52 14.58 8.71 38.56
N ARG A 53 15.52 8.69 39.50
CA ARG A 53 15.82 7.56 40.37
C ARG A 53 16.14 8.06 41.77
N TYR A 54 15.80 7.25 42.75
CA TYR A 54 16.06 7.53 44.17
C TYR A 54 16.77 6.34 44.85
N ASP A 55 17.30 5.42 44.04
CA ASP A 55 17.98 4.20 44.45
C ASP A 55 19.42 4.15 43.91
N ASP A 56 20.28 3.36 44.55
CA ASP A 56 21.64 3.06 44.09
C ASP A 56 21.73 1.79 43.20
N GLY A 57 20.60 1.10 43.03
CA GLY A 57 20.46 -0.15 42.26
C GLY A 57 20.62 -1.43 43.08
N HIS A 58 20.99 -1.36 44.35
CA HIS A 58 21.08 -2.51 45.26
C HIS A 58 19.76 -2.73 46.00
N ALA A 59 19.29 -3.97 45.95
CA ALA A 59 18.09 -4.37 46.67
C ALA A 59 18.44 -4.78 48.09
N ALA A 60 17.84 -4.14 49.08
CA ALA A 60 18.00 -4.47 50.50
C ALA A 60 16.89 -5.42 50.99
N THR A 61 15.64 -5.16 50.58
CA THR A 61 14.46 -5.96 50.94
C THR A 61 13.42 -5.94 49.82
N GLY A 62 12.29 -6.63 49.99
CA GLY A 62 11.16 -6.63 49.06
C GLY A 62 9.84 -6.35 49.77
N MET A 63 9.00 -5.51 49.17
CA MET A 63 7.62 -5.32 49.57
C MET A 63 6.73 -6.34 48.88
N ASP A 64 5.97 -7.07 49.68
CA ASP A 64 5.03 -8.09 49.23
C ASP A 64 3.82 -7.48 48.51
N LEU A 65 3.66 -7.83 47.24
CA LEU A 65 2.51 -7.44 46.43
C LEU A 65 1.31 -8.40 46.60
N ASP A 66 1.44 -9.53 47.29
CA ASP A 66 0.29 -10.40 47.60
C ASP A 66 -0.70 -9.70 48.54
N SER A 67 -0.16 -8.84 49.41
CA SER A 67 -0.90 -8.15 50.47
C SER A 67 -1.44 -6.78 50.03
N GLY A 68 -1.26 -6.38 48.77
CA GLY A 68 -1.79 -5.11 48.26
C GLY A 68 -1.05 -4.54 47.04
N MET A 69 -0.82 -3.23 47.08
CA MET A 69 -0.33 -2.45 45.95
C MET A 69 0.71 -1.46 46.46
N CYS A 70 1.69 -1.11 45.64
CA CYS A 70 2.66 -0.08 46.00
C CYS A 70 2.66 1.06 44.98
N ALA A 71 3.17 2.21 45.40
CA ALA A 71 3.38 3.35 44.52
C ALA A 71 4.63 4.11 44.93
N ILE A 72 5.32 4.68 43.95
CA ILE A 72 6.44 5.59 44.15
C ILE A 72 6.11 6.95 43.57
N ARG A 73 6.47 8.02 44.28
CA ARG A 73 6.35 9.41 43.87
C ARG A 73 7.62 9.85 43.14
N PHE A 74 7.45 10.45 41.97
CA PHE A 74 8.51 11.12 41.22
C PHE A 74 8.29 12.63 41.23
N THR A 75 9.39 13.36 41.44
CA THR A 75 9.44 14.82 41.42
C THR A 75 10.34 15.26 40.26
N PRO A 76 9.77 15.57 39.08
CA PRO A 76 10.53 16.09 37.95
C PRO A 76 10.99 17.54 38.23
N ALA A 77 12.03 18.00 37.52
CA ALA A 77 12.58 19.34 37.69
C ALA A 77 11.70 20.44 37.04
N GLU A 78 11.02 20.09 35.95
CA GLU A 78 10.10 20.90 35.15
C GLU A 78 9.17 19.95 34.35
N PRO A 79 8.16 20.45 33.61
CA PRO A 79 7.31 19.59 32.79
C PRO A 79 8.13 18.70 31.84
N CYS A 80 7.82 17.40 31.79
CA CYS A 80 8.61 16.42 31.05
C CYS A 80 7.75 15.32 30.40
N SER A 81 8.27 14.71 29.34
CA SER A 81 7.69 13.51 28.72
C SER A 81 8.31 12.25 29.31
N ILE A 82 7.50 11.22 29.55
CA ILE A 82 7.97 9.94 30.13
C ILE A 82 8.23 8.95 29.00
N LEU A 83 9.46 8.43 28.94
CA LEU A 83 9.90 7.45 27.96
C LEU A 83 9.69 6.02 28.42
N SER A 84 10.11 5.74 29.64
CA SER A 84 10.06 4.38 30.16
C SER A 84 9.96 4.38 31.68
N ILE A 85 9.34 3.32 32.21
CA ILE A 85 9.39 3.00 33.62
C ILE A 85 10.17 1.70 33.76
N ARG A 86 11.32 1.78 34.43
CA ARG A 86 12.17 0.65 34.76
C ARG A 86 11.93 0.26 36.21
N PHE A 87 11.67 -1.01 36.50
CA PHE A 87 11.38 -1.47 37.85
C PHE A 87 11.98 -2.85 38.14
N ARG A 88 12.40 -3.05 39.39
CA ARG A 88 13.00 -4.31 39.84
C ARG A 88 12.04 -5.08 40.73
N LEU A 89 11.86 -6.35 40.41
CA LEU A 89 11.02 -7.26 41.18
C LEU A 89 11.70 -8.60 41.44
N HIS A 90 11.16 -9.33 42.41
CA HIS A 90 11.52 -10.70 42.71
C HIS A 90 10.25 -11.57 42.79
N THR A 91 10.29 -12.74 42.17
CA THR A 91 9.21 -13.74 42.19
C THR A 91 9.82 -15.13 42.17
N LEU A 92 9.12 -16.11 42.77
CA LEU A 92 9.53 -17.53 42.76
C LEU A 92 8.96 -18.31 41.57
N LEU A 93 7.98 -17.72 40.88
CA LEU A 93 7.39 -18.25 39.65
C LEU A 93 7.62 -17.20 38.57
N ASP A 94 8.34 -17.52 37.49
CA ASP A 94 8.71 -16.58 36.42
C ASP A 94 8.29 -17.21 35.08
N PRO A 95 7.54 -16.51 34.19
CA PRO A 95 7.11 -15.10 34.27
C PRO A 95 5.79 -14.86 35.03
N ARG A 96 5.51 -13.59 35.35
CA ARG A 96 4.31 -13.16 36.11
C ARG A 96 3.63 -11.94 35.50
N GLY A 97 2.35 -11.76 35.83
CA GLY A 97 1.59 -10.59 35.42
C GLY A 97 1.71 -9.45 36.42
N ILE A 98 2.02 -8.24 35.94
CA ILE A 98 1.98 -7.01 36.73
C ILE A 98 1.09 -5.96 36.07
N ASN A 99 0.41 -5.17 36.89
CA ASN A 99 -0.41 -4.03 36.49
C ASN A 99 0.32 -2.74 36.87
N LEU A 100 0.45 -1.84 35.90
CA LEU A 100 1.06 -0.53 36.06
C LEU A 100 0.01 0.57 35.86
N THR A 101 -0.05 1.55 36.77
CA THR A 101 -0.97 2.70 36.65
C THR A 101 -0.26 3.97 37.07
N MET A 102 -0.59 5.12 36.49
CA MET A 102 -0.02 6.41 36.89
C MET A 102 -1.07 7.39 37.35
N TYR A 103 -0.75 8.15 38.39
CA TYR A 103 -1.66 9.12 39.01
C TYR A 103 -0.95 10.44 39.26
N GLY A 104 -1.71 11.53 39.28
CA GLY A 104 -1.28 12.78 39.87
C GLY A 104 -1.16 12.68 41.39
N VAL A 105 -0.78 13.78 42.01
CA VAL A 105 -0.66 13.90 43.47
C VAL A 105 -1.84 14.69 44.00
N ASN A 106 -2.51 14.19 45.04
CA ASN A 106 -3.61 14.89 45.69
C ASN A 106 -3.10 15.92 46.71
N ALA A 107 -4.01 16.71 47.29
CA ALA A 107 -3.68 17.72 48.30
C ALA A 107 -2.96 17.18 49.56
N LEU A 108 -2.96 15.86 49.78
CA LEU A 108 -2.30 15.19 50.90
C LEU A 108 -0.92 14.62 50.53
N GLY A 109 -0.44 14.82 49.30
CA GLY A 109 0.83 14.28 48.84
C GLY A 109 0.81 12.79 48.49
N LEU A 110 -0.39 12.21 48.30
CA LEU A 110 -0.64 10.80 48.00
C LEU A 110 -1.18 10.63 46.57
N PRO A 111 -1.23 9.40 46.01
CA PRO A 111 -1.81 9.16 44.69
C PRO A 111 -3.26 9.66 44.59
N ASP A 112 -3.54 10.54 43.62
CA ASP A 112 -4.86 11.06 43.33
C ASP A 112 -5.61 10.13 42.38
N LEU A 113 -6.54 9.35 42.91
CA LEU A 113 -7.35 8.41 42.12
C LEU A 113 -8.29 9.11 41.13
N SER A 114 -8.59 10.40 41.32
CA SER A 114 -9.40 11.19 40.40
C SER A 114 -8.57 11.78 39.25
N ASN A 115 -7.25 11.88 39.43
CA ASN A 115 -6.31 12.36 38.42
C ASN A 115 -5.44 11.19 37.91
N MET A 116 -6.05 10.29 37.14
CA MET A 116 -5.35 9.16 36.54
C MET A 116 -4.63 9.59 35.24
N ILE A 117 -3.30 9.59 35.27
CA ILE A 117 -2.42 9.99 34.14
C ILE A 117 -2.32 8.87 33.11
N MET A 118 -2.15 7.62 33.57
CA MET A 118 -2.10 6.43 32.70
C MET A 118 -3.03 5.36 33.28
N PRO A 119 -4.04 4.88 32.52
CA PRO A 119 -4.87 3.77 32.96
C PRO A 119 -4.06 2.49 33.12
N THR A 120 -4.61 1.52 33.84
CA THR A 120 -3.91 0.27 34.13
C THR A 120 -3.42 -0.44 32.86
N ARG A 121 -2.13 -0.75 32.83
CA ARG A 121 -1.46 -1.52 31.78
C ARG A 121 -0.94 -2.83 32.34
N TYR A 122 -1.37 -3.93 31.73
CA TYR A 122 -0.86 -5.26 32.05
C TYR A 122 0.46 -5.52 31.31
N ARG A 123 1.42 -6.14 32.00
CA ARG A 123 2.67 -6.65 31.42
C ARG A 123 3.05 -8.00 32.02
N SER A 124 3.66 -8.83 31.17
CA SER A 124 4.39 -10.01 31.62
C SER A 124 5.80 -9.60 31.99
N VAL A 125 6.28 -10.01 33.16
CA VAL A 125 7.56 -9.60 33.75
C VAL A 125 8.31 -10.78 34.35
N SER A 126 9.63 -10.64 34.45
CA SER A 126 10.56 -11.66 34.95
C SER A 126 11.33 -11.19 36.19
N VAL A 127 12.03 -12.11 36.85
CA VAL A 127 12.86 -11.76 38.01
C VAL A 127 13.97 -10.79 37.60
N GLY A 128 14.16 -9.72 38.38
CA GLY A 128 15.16 -8.69 38.10
C GLY A 128 14.57 -7.39 37.56
N TRP A 129 15.35 -6.68 36.76
CA TRP A 129 14.93 -5.42 36.15
C TRP A 129 14.04 -5.68 34.93
N ASN A 130 12.94 -4.94 34.86
CA ASN A 130 11.99 -4.96 33.75
C ASN A 130 11.79 -3.52 33.25
N ASP A 131 11.55 -3.38 31.95
CA ASP A 131 11.33 -2.10 31.29
C ASP A 131 9.91 -2.04 30.73
N PHE A 132 9.22 -0.93 31.00
CA PHE A 132 7.95 -0.58 30.40
C PHE A 132 8.15 0.63 29.48
N ASP A 133 7.96 0.44 28.18
CA ASP A 133 7.92 1.54 27.21
C ASP A 133 6.65 2.38 27.41
N ALA A 134 6.84 3.57 27.96
CA ALA A 134 5.80 4.59 28.17
C ALA A 134 5.77 5.62 27.03
N GLY A 135 6.81 5.68 26.19
CA GLY A 135 6.90 6.60 25.06
C GLY A 135 5.83 6.33 24.01
N ALA A 136 5.48 5.06 23.79
CA ALA A 136 4.37 4.66 22.93
C ALA A 136 3.00 5.20 23.40
N GLU A 137 2.84 5.50 24.69
CA GLU A 137 1.60 6.01 25.29
C GLU A 137 1.53 7.55 25.27
N GLY A 138 2.59 8.25 24.85
CA GLY A 138 2.61 9.70 24.69
C GLY A 138 2.45 10.50 25.99
N LEU A 139 2.91 9.95 27.12
CA LEU A 139 2.69 10.51 28.45
C LEU A 139 3.59 11.74 28.71
N ALA A 140 2.97 12.81 29.20
CA ALA A 140 3.64 14.01 29.69
C ALA A 140 3.09 14.41 31.05
N VAL A 141 3.95 14.93 31.92
CA VAL A 141 3.62 15.34 33.29
C VAL A 141 4.09 16.77 33.52
N ASP A 142 3.20 17.59 34.08
CA ASP A 142 3.46 19.00 34.36
C ASP A 142 3.96 19.21 35.81
N GLU A 143 3.70 18.22 36.69
CA GLU A 143 4.00 18.24 38.12
C GLU A 143 4.43 16.84 38.59
N GLU A 144 4.53 16.67 39.90
CA GLU A 144 4.81 15.38 40.52
C GLU A 144 3.76 14.33 40.14
N PHE A 145 4.20 13.08 40.07
CA PHE A 145 3.34 11.96 39.70
C PHE A 145 3.70 10.69 40.46
N PHE A 146 2.74 9.77 40.54
CA PHE A 146 2.91 8.45 41.10
C PHE A 146 2.92 7.38 40.02
N VAL A 147 3.79 6.39 40.17
CA VAL A 147 3.70 5.11 39.46
C VAL A 147 3.30 4.04 40.45
N ARG A 148 2.16 3.39 40.20
CA ARG A 148 1.57 2.34 41.02
C ARG A 148 1.75 0.97 40.37
N PHE A 149 2.04 -0.01 41.20
CA PHE A 149 2.18 -1.41 40.84
C PHE A 149 1.21 -2.27 41.65
N SER A 150 0.63 -3.26 41.00
CA SER A 150 -0.10 -4.35 41.64
C SER A 150 0.01 -5.62 40.83
N LYS A 151 -0.30 -6.77 41.45
CA LYS A 151 -0.34 -8.03 40.72
C LYS A 151 -1.40 -8.01 39.62
N GLY A 152 -1.05 -8.61 38.49
CA GLY A 152 -1.96 -8.92 37.40
C GLY A 152 -2.55 -10.34 37.50
N ASP A 153 -2.13 -11.11 38.51
CA ASP A 153 -2.54 -12.49 38.73
C ASP A 153 -2.85 -12.77 40.22
N VAL A 154 -3.32 -13.99 40.50
CA VAL A 154 -3.71 -14.45 41.85
C VAL A 154 -2.66 -15.34 42.53
N LEU A 155 -1.52 -15.59 41.89
CA LEU A 155 -0.50 -16.54 42.40
C LEU A 155 0.33 -15.90 43.52
N PRO A 156 0.78 -16.63 44.55
CA PRO A 156 1.52 -16.02 45.65
C PRO A 156 2.97 -15.65 45.28
N GLN A 157 3.65 -14.94 46.19
CA GLN A 157 5.10 -14.66 46.23
C GLN A 157 5.62 -13.76 45.10
N MET A 158 5.16 -12.51 45.07
CA MET A 158 5.70 -11.46 44.19
C MET A 158 6.08 -10.23 45.01
N TYR A 159 7.33 -9.78 44.87
CA TYR A 159 7.89 -8.68 45.66
C TYR A 159 8.43 -7.57 44.77
N MET A 160 8.10 -6.33 45.10
CA MET A 160 8.76 -5.14 44.55
C MET A 160 9.98 -4.82 45.41
N MET A 161 11.15 -4.68 44.80
CA MET A 161 12.37 -4.50 45.57
C MET A 161 12.49 -3.08 46.14
N ILE A 162 13.01 -2.98 47.36
CA ILE A 162 13.27 -1.72 48.07
C ILE A 162 14.76 -1.57 48.32
N ASP A 163 15.26 -0.36 48.08
CA ASP A 163 16.54 0.14 48.54
C ASP A 163 16.35 0.84 49.90
N SER A 164 17.10 0.41 50.93
CA SER A 164 17.00 0.94 52.29
C SER A 164 18.10 1.93 52.65
N THR A 165 18.91 2.37 51.68
CA THR A 165 20.02 3.31 51.91
C THR A 165 19.57 4.77 52.02
N THR A 166 18.28 5.06 51.80
CA THR A 166 17.74 6.42 51.77
C THR A 166 17.26 6.91 53.14
N THR A 167 17.36 8.23 53.35
CA THR A 167 17.07 8.86 54.64
C THR A 167 15.56 8.89 54.95
N PRO A 168 15.13 8.65 56.21
CA PRO A 168 13.70 8.62 56.59
C PRO A 168 12.90 9.91 56.35
N SER A 169 13.57 11.02 56.02
CA SER A 169 12.97 12.32 55.69
C SER A 169 12.30 12.37 54.31
N ASP A 170 12.62 11.41 53.42
CA ASP A 170 12.21 11.43 52.01
C ASP A 170 11.13 10.37 51.73
N LEU A 171 9.91 10.61 52.21
CA LEU A 171 8.80 9.67 52.02
C LEU A 171 8.27 9.71 50.58
N ARG A 172 8.79 8.83 49.72
CA ARG A 172 8.40 8.77 48.29
C ARG A 172 7.77 7.45 47.89
N SER A 173 8.02 6.39 48.66
CA SER A 173 7.47 5.05 48.39
C SER A 173 6.38 4.67 49.39
N PHE A 174 5.30 4.11 48.89
CA PHE A 174 4.10 3.82 49.67
C PHE A 174 3.54 2.44 49.37
N GLN A 175 2.96 1.80 50.37
CA GLN A 175 2.15 0.60 50.26
C GLN A 175 0.71 0.91 50.65
N TYR A 176 -0.24 0.41 49.87
CA TYR A 176 -1.65 0.48 50.20
C TYR A 176 -2.03 -0.66 51.16
N HIS A 177 -2.66 -0.32 52.29
CA HIS A 177 -3.20 -1.26 53.26
C HIS A 177 -4.72 -1.11 53.34
N TYR A 178 -5.46 -2.21 53.23
CA TYR A 178 -6.93 -2.19 53.14
C TYR A 178 -7.64 -1.51 54.33
N MET A 179 -7.07 -1.54 55.54
CA MET A 179 -7.64 -0.86 56.73
C MET A 179 -7.14 0.57 56.97
N TYR A 180 -6.00 0.96 56.40
CA TYR A 180 -5.27 2.17 56.82
C TYR A 180 -4.86 3.07 55.65
N GLY A 181 -5.26 2.72 54.42
CA GLY A 181 -4.90 3.43 53.21
C GLY A 181 -3.39 3.36 52.91
N TRP A 182 -2.88 4.39 52.25
CA TRP A 182 -1.47 4.50 51.89
C TRP A 182 -0.56 4.70 53.11
N ARG A 183 0.45 3.85 53.25
CA ARG A 183 1.49 3.92 54.28
C ARG A 183 2.85 4.08 53.63
N ALA A 184 3.63 5.05 54.09
CA ALA A 184 5.00 5.22 53.61
C ALA A 184 5.87 4.02 54.01
N LEU A 185 6.77 3.65 53.12
CA LEU A 185 7.74 2.57 53.30
C LEU A 185 9.07 3.15 53.80
N PRO A 186 9.80 2.43 54.68
CA PRO A 186 11.17 2.79 55.03
C PRO A 186 12.10 2.39 53.87
N GLY A 187 12.42 3.34 53.00
CA GLY A 187 13.25 3.15 51.82
C GLY A 187 12.50 3.40 50.51
N ASP A 188 13.23 3.36 49.40
CA ASP A 188 12.72 3.64 48.07
C ASP A 188 12.52 2.39 47.24
N LEU A 189 11.37 2.29 46.57
CA LEU A 189 11.15 1.24 45.58
C LEU A 189 12.19 1.38 44.47
N LEU A 190 12.78 0.27 44.05
CA LEU A 190 13.69 0.18 42.92
C LEU A 190 12.93 0.35 41.60
N VAL A 191 12.46 1.57 41.38
CA VAL A 191 11.68 2.02 40.24
C VAL A 191 12.29 3.34 39.77
N ARG A 192 12.50 3.43 38.46
CA ARG A 192 13.11 4.57 37.79
C ARG A 192 12.21 4.99 36.64
N ALA A 193 12.08 6.30 36.45
CA ALA A 193 11.40 6.86 35.29
C ALA A 193 12.42 7.54 34.40
N GLU A 194 12.50 7.14 33.14
CA GLU A 194 13.29 7.83 32.13
C GLU A 194 12.42 8.92 31.50
N VAL A 195 12.91 10.15 31.48
CA VAL A 195 12.15 11.33 31.05
C VAL A 195 12.95 12.21 30.09
N ILE A 196 12.26 13.01 29.29
CA ILE A 196 12.83 14.05 28.43
C ILE A 196 12.28 15.40 28.86
N TYR A 197 13.15 16.39 28.99
CA TYR A 197 12.79 17.81 29.08
C TYR A 197 12.93 18.45 27.70
N LEU A 198 11.92 19.20 27.24
CA LEU A 198 11.96 19.85 25.93
C LEU A 198 12.21 21.35 26.09
N ASP A 199 13.12 21.92 25.30
CA ASP A 199 13.57 23.32 25.44
C ASP A 199 12.47 24.38 25.29
N SER A 200 11.32 24.03 24.71
CA SER A 200 10.18 24.93 24.55
C SER A 200 9.16 24.88 25.70
N GLY A 201 9.33 23.99 26.68
CA GLY A 201 8.30 23.67 27.68
C GLY A 201 7.02 23.08 27.09
N ALA A 202 7.04 22.71 25.79
CA ALA A 202 5.89 22.18 25.08
C ALA A 202 5.71 20.68 25.30
N ARG A 203 4.46 20.23 25.24
CA ARG A 203 4.08 18.81 25.22
C ARG A 203 4.51 18.19 23.88
N ALA A 204 5.42 17.23 23.88
CA ALA A 204 5.56 16.34 22.73
C ALA A 204 4.90 14.99 23.05
N THR A 205 3.84 14.68 22.32
CA THR A 205 3.40 13.31 22.10
C THR A 205 4.44 12.69 21.17
N LEU A 206 5.21 11.72 21.66
CA LEU A 206 6.24 11.04 20.86
C LEU A 206 5.64 10.05 19.84
N THR A 207 4.33 10.11 19.62
CA THR A 207 3.58 9.33 18.65
C THR A 207 2.49 10.19 17.99
N GLY A 208 2.46 10.19 16.66
CA GLY A 208 1.46 10.90 15.84
C GLY A 208 0.06 10.28 15.84
N THR A 209 -0.35 9.55 16.89
CA THR A 209 -1.69 8.95 16.99
C THR A 209 -2.01 8.67 18.45
N VAL A 210 -2.85 9.54 19.05
CA VAL A 210 -3.84 9.29 20.12
C VAL A 210 -4.05 10.62 20.85
N VAL A 211 -5.26 11.15 20.67
CA VAL A 211 -5.78 12.29 21.42
C VAL A 211 -5.90 11.89 22.90
N LYS A 212 -5.52 12.81 23.79
CA LYS A 212 -5.80 12.79 25.23
C LYS A 212 -7.21 12.26 25.52
N SER A 213 -7.34 11.00 25.93
CA SER A 213 -8.58 10.50 26.52
C SER A 213 -8.53 10.78 28.01
N VAL A 214 -9.03 11.96 28.41
CA VAL A 214 -9.43 12.22 29.80
C VAL A 214 -10.70 11.41 30.03
N TYR A 215 -10.66 10.42 30.92
CA TYR A 215 -11.87 9.78 31.42
C TYR A 215 -12.27 10.50 32.69
N ASP A 216 -13.36 11.27 32.63
CA ASP A 216 -14.05 11.75 33.83
C ASP A 216 -14.69 10.53 34.51
N ILE A 217 -14.30 10.25 35.75
CA ILE A 217 -15.01 9.31 36.62
C ILE A 217 -15.67 10.13 37.73
N GLU A 218 -16.99 10.03 37.85
CA GLU A 218 -17.75 10.68 38.92
C GLU A 218 -17.30 10.20 40.32
N PRO A 219 -17.23 11.10 41.32
CA PRO A 219 -16.63 10.82 42.60
C PRO A 219 -17.56 9.97 43.48
N GLY A 220 -17.14 8.73 43.74
CA GLY A 220 -17.71 7.88 44.79
C GLY A 220 -16.87 7.94 46.05
N PHE A 221 -17.40 8.60 47.07
CA PHE A 221 -17.04 8.56 48.50
C PHE A 221 -15.86 9.44 48.98
N SER A 222 -16.25 10.49 49.73
CA SER A 222 -15.43 11.25 50.66
C SER A 222 -15.35 10.54 52.01
N GLU A 223 -14.15 10.28 52.52
CA GLU A 223 -13.90 10.26 53.96
C GLU A 223 -12.66 11.10 54.27
N GLU A 224 -12.87 12.12 55.12
CA GLU A 224 -11.81 12.94 55.69
C GLU A 224 -11.00 12.10 56.69
N PHE A 225 -9.73 11.85 56.38
CA PHE A 225 -8.74 11.45 57.37
C PHE A 225 -7.63 12.50 57.42
N THR A 226 -7.63 13.31 58.48
CA THR A 226 -6.49 14.14 58.87
C THR A 226 -5.33 13.25 59.28
N ARG A 227 -4.29 13.18 58.44
CA ARG A 227 -2.97 12.67 58.81
C ARG A 227 -1.90 13.59 58.25
N SER A 228 -0.82 13.75 59.04
CA SER A 228 0.21 14.78 58.90
C SER A 228 0.71 15.00 57.47
N TYR A 229 0.66 16.26 57.05
CA TYR A 229 1.32 16.78 55.86
C TYR A 229 2.82 16.53 55.98
N HIS A 230 3.36 15.68 55.12
CA HIS A 230 4.81 15.53 54.96
C HIS A 230 5.24 16.51 53.86
N PRO A 231 6.14 17.47 54.16
CA PRO A 231 6.58 18.44 53.15
C PRO A 231 7.24 17.71 51.97
N ALA A 232 7.06 18.28 50.78
CA ALA A 232 7.65 17.76 49.55
C ALA A 232 9.18 17.64 49.68
N PRO A 233 9.79 16.57 49.14
CA PRO A 233 11.24 16.53 48.97
C PRO A 233 11.68 17.72 48.09
N GLU A 234 12.85 18.29 48.38
CA GLU A 234 13.45 19.39 47.58
C GLU A 234 13.42 19.04 46.07
N PRO A 235 12.97 19.96 45.20
CA PRO A 235 12.91 19.70 43.75
C PRO A 235 14.30 19.40 43.22
N ARG A 236 14.42 18.34 42.42
CA ARG A 236 15.67 17.94 41.77
C ARG A 236 16.12 19.06 40.82
N SER A 237 17.39 19.48 40.91
CA SER A 237 17.98 20.42 39.95
C SER A 237 18.08 19.78 38.55
N ARG A 238 17.77 20.55 37.49
CA ARG A 238 17.92 20.12 36.09
C ARG A 238 19.35 19.59 35.83
N PRO A 239 19.51 18.51 35.04
CA PRO A 239 20.83 18.10 34.55
C PRO A 239 21.54 19.25 33.84
N SER A 240 22.86 19.36 33.97
CA SER A 240 23.65 20.46 33.38
C SER A 240 23.74 20.43 31.85
N GLU A 241 23.34 19.33 31.21
CA GLU A 241 23.31 19.17 29.76
C GLU A 241 21.86 19.15 29.25
N ALA A 242 21.58 19.89 28.17
CA ALA A 242 20.24 19.97 27.58
C ALA A 242 19.83 18.62 26.98
N THR A 243 18.67 18.13 27.39
CA THR A 243 18.03 16.92 26.89
C THR A 243 17.58 17.18 25.44
N THR A 244 18.29 16.61 24.45
CA THR A 244 18.11 16.97 23.03
C THR A 244 17.51 15.81 22.23
N LEU A 245 16.51 16.11 21.39
CA LEU A 245 16.02 15.20 20.36
C LEU A 245 16.88 15.38 19.11
N ILE A 246 17.73 14.40 18.81
CA ILE A 246 18.64 14.46 17.67
C ILE A 246 18.00 13.72 16.49
N ARG A 247 17.75 14.45 15.39
CA ARG A 247 17.28 13.91 14.10
C ARG A 247 18.42 13.94 13.08
N PRO A 248 18.34 13.15 11.99
CA PRO A 248 19.28 13.27 10.89
C PRO A 248 19.23 14.67 10.29
N ASP A 249 20.39 15.26 10.04
CA ASP A 249 20.49 16.51 9.27
C ASP A 249 20.33 16.23 7.78
N THR A 250 20.87 15.09 7.34
CA THR A 250 20.83 14.62 5.96
C THR A 250 20.73 13.10 5.87
N TYR A 251 20.33 12.60 4.71
CA TYR A 251 20.57 11.22 4.31
C TYR A 251 21.58 11.17 3.16
N SER A 252 22.55 10.27 3.26
CA SER A 252 23.47 9.95 2.17
C SER A 252 23.02 8.68 1.46
N LEU A 253 22.73 8.81 0.17
CA LEU A 253 22.31 7.74 -0.71
C LEU A 253 23.49 7.21 -1.50
N TYR A 254 23.54 5.90 -1.66
CA TYR A 254 24.61 5.20 -2.34
C TYR A 254 24.04 4.28 -3.40
N ARG A 255 24.77 4.17 -4.52
CA ARG A 255 24.42 3.31 -5.64
C ARG A 255 25.58 2.44 -6.09
N ALA A 256 25.29 1.18 -6.42
CA ALA A 256 26.17 0.27 -7.15
C ALA A 256 25.53 -0.16 -8.48
N ASN A 257 26.34 -0.42 -9.49
CA ASN A 257 25.87 -0.89 -10.81
C ASN A 257 25.79 -2.43 -10.89
N THR A 258 26.33 -3.15 -9.90
CA THR A 258 26.31 -4.62 -9.80
C THR A 258 26.21 -5.02 -8.33
N TYR A 259 25.66 -6.22 -8.07
CA TYR A 259 25.62 -6.79 -6.72
C TYR A 259 26.02 -8.28 -6.74
N PRO A 260 26.94 -8.71 -5.85
CA PRO A 260 27.72 -7.88 -4.92
C PRO A 260 28.70 -6.98 -5.68
N GLY A 261 28.79 -5.70 -5.29
CA GLY A 261 29.60 -4.69 -5.96
C GLY A 261 29.88 -3.48 -5.06
N ALA A 262 30.77 -2.60 -5.50
CA ALA A 262 31.15 -1.40 -4.74
C ALA A 262 30.06 -0.31 -4.86
N PHE A 263 29.64 0.21 -3.72
CA PHE A 263 28.74 1.35 -3.64
C PHE A 263 29.50 2.68 -3.75
N SER A 264 28.96 3.60 -4.53
CA SER A 264 29.43 4.97 -4.67
C SER A 264 28.35 5.94 -4.20
N MET A 265 28.75 7.08 -3.65
CA MET A 265 27.80 8.09 -3.20
C MET A 265 27.03 8.64 -4.41
N LEU A 266 25.71 8.56 -4.36
CA LEU A 266 24.81 9.04 -5.39
C LEU A 266 24.39 10.48 -5.11
N ALA A 267 23.89 10.74 -3.89
CA ALA A 267 23.37 12.03 -3.48
C ALA A 267 23.36 12.18 -1.96
N THR A 268 23.24 13.42 -1.50
CA THR A 268 22.93 13.76 -0.12
C THR A 268 21.69 14.63 -0.12
N VAL A 269 20.67 14.26 0.65
CA VAL A 269 19.39 14.96 0.74
C VAL A 269 19.11 15.44 2.17
N PRO A 270 18.29 16.48 2.37
CA PRO A 270 17.89 16.90 3.71
C PRO A 270 17.22 15.77 4.52
N GLY A 271 17.47 15.72 5.84
CA GLY A 271 16.91 14.71 6.74
C GLY A 271 15.39 14.80 6.92
N SER A 272 14.76 15.85 6.40
CA SER A 272 13.31 16.00 6.27
C SER A 272 12.69 15.26 5.09
N LEU A 273 13.50 14.78 4.13
CA LEU A 273 13.02 14.01 2.98
C LEU A 273 13.01 12.51 3.28
N THR A 274 12.06 11.83 2.66
CA THR A 274 11.87 10.37 2.72
C THR A 274 11.80 9.74 1.33
N THR A 275 12.09 10.51 0.29
CA THR A 275 12.04 10.08 -1.12
C THR A 275 13.19 10.69 -1.92
N TYR A 276 13.58 10.03 -3.01
CA TYR A 276 14.60 10.50 -3.97
C TYR A 276 14.45 9.85 -5.34
N ASP A 277 14.55 10.63 -6.42
CA ASP A 277 14.52 10.11 -7.79
C ASP A 277 15.91 10.14 -8.44
N ASP A 278 16.45 8.97 -8.81
CA ASP A 278 17.71 8.84 -9.53
C ASP A 278 17.49 8.93 -11.04
N TYR A 279 17.55 10.14 -11.59
CA TYR A 279 17.46 10.39 -13.04
C TYR A 279 18.76 10.08 -13.83
N THR A 280 19.82 9.61 -13.17
CA THR A 280 21.11 9.35 -13.83
C THR A 280 21.25 7.92 -14.35
N VAL A 281 20.20 7.13 -14.18
CA VAL A 281 20.08 5.75 -14.63
C VAL A 281 19.88 5.65 -16.14
N THR A 282 20.21 4.50 -16.70
CA THR A 282 19.95 4.19 -18.10
C THR A 282 18.79 3.19 -18.20
N PRO A 283 17.79 3.44 -19.06
CA PRO A 283 16.71 2.49 -19.36
C PRO A 283 17.26 1.07 -19.63
N GLY A 284 16.65 0.06 -19.01
CA GLY A 284 17.02 -1.35 -19.10
C GLY A 284 18.08 -1.82 -18.09
N ASN A 285 18.74 -0.92 -17.35
CA ASN A 285 19.79 -1.28 -16.41
C ASN A 285 19.28 -1.36 -14.96
N THR A 286 19.74 -2.38 -14.23
CA THR A 286 19.49 -2.56 -12.79
C THR A 286 20.61 -1.92 -11.97
N TYR A 287 20.22 -1.16 -10.97
CA TYR A 287 21.07 -0.48 -10.01
C TYR A 287 20.69 -0.93 -8.59
N TYR A 288 21.65 -0.87 -7.67
CA TYR A 288 21.47 -1.28 -6.28
C TYR A 288 21.67 -0.08 -5.37
N TYR A 289 20.78 0.12 -4.41
CA TYR A 289 20.74 1.29 -3.56
C TYR A 289 20.80 0.92 -2.09
N THR A 290 21.50 1.73 -1.32
CA THR A 290 21.46 1.74 0.15
C THR A 290 21.54 3.18 0.63
N ILE A 291 21.08 3.43 1.85
CA ILE A 291 20.99 4.76 2.44
C ILE A 291 21.49 4.70 3.89
N ARG A 292 22.01 5.81 4.39
CA ARG A 292 22.29 6.00 5.81
C ARG A 292 21.84 7.39 6.25
N ALA A 293 21.61 7.56 7.55
CA ALA A 293 21.39 8.84 8.17
C ALA A 293 22.71 9.46 8.61
N ASP A 294 22.87 10.76 8.40
CA ASP A 294 24.00 11.55 8.87
C ASP A 294 23.51 12.63 9.85
N TYR A 295 24.29 12.87 10.90
CA TYR A 295 23.95 13.71 12.04
C TYR A 295 25.10 14.65 12.36
N ASP A 296 24.78 15.77 13.02
CA ASP A 296 25.71 16.84 13.40
C ASP A 296 26.59 17.27 12.21
N SER A 297 25.92 17.72 11.14
CA SER A 297 26.55 18.14 9.88
C SER A 297 27.47 17.05 9.26
N GLY A 298 27.15 15.78 9.49
CA GLY A 298 27.88 14.63 8.95
C GLY A 298 29.05 14.13 9.81
N ALA A 299 29.24 14.67 11.01
CA ALA A 299 30.24 14.18 11.96
C ALA A 299 29.93 12.75 12.45
N TYR A 300 28.65 12.40 12.53
CA TYR A 300 28.19 11.07 12.94
C TYR A 300 27.25 10.47 11.89
N HIS A 301 27.26 9.15 11.77
CA HIS A 301 26.45 8.43 10.77
C HIS A 301 25.96 7.09 11.30
N SER A 302 24.79 6.68 10.80
CA SER A 302 24.23 5.37 11.07
C SER A 302 24.94 4.25 10.31
N GLY A 303 24.54 3.02 10.60
CA GLY A 303 24.71 1.92 9.64
C GLY A 303 23.95 2.16 8.33
N PHE A 304 24.27 1.35 7.33
CA PHE A 304 23.51 1.31 6.08
C PHE A 304 22.18 0.58 6.29
N ALA A 305 21.14 1.06 5.62
CA ALA A 305 19.90 0.31 5.44
C ALA A 305 20.14 -0.92 4.55
N ASP A 306 19.15 -1.82 4.53
CA ASP A 306 19.16 -2.96 3.63
C ASP A 306 19.30 -2.50 2.17
N THR A 307 20.01 -3.31 1.38
CA THR A 307 20.21 -3.01 -0.04
C THR A 307 18.96 -3.39 -0.83
N VAL A 308 18.50 -2.49 -1.68
CA VAL A 308 17.43 -2.75 -2.66
C VAL A 308 17.92 -2.62 -4.08
N ALA A 309 17.20 -3.21 -5.03
CA ALA A 309 17.48 -3.10 -6.46
C ALA A 309 16.37 -2.31 -7.16
N GLY A 310 16.75 -1.40 -8.06
CA GLY A 310 15.86 -0.67 -8.94
C GLY A 310 16.35 -0.72 -10.39
N THR A 311 15.45 -1.02 -11.32
CA THR A 311 15.75 -1.07 -12.75
C THR A 311 15.03 0.08 -13.45
N ALA A 312 15.75 0.96 -14.13
CA ALA A 312 15.09 1.93 -15.00
C ALA A 312 14.49 1.16 -16.17
N TYR A 313 13.21 1.38 -16.46
CA TYR A 313 12.50 0.59 -17.44
C TYR A 313 12.97 0.92 -18.88
N PRO A 314 13.20 -0.05 -19.77
CA PRO A 314 13.77 0.21 -21.10
C PRO A 314 12.86 0.99 -22.06
N GLY A 315 11.54 1.04 -21.80
CA GLY A 315 10.60 1.84 -22.61
C GLY A 315 10.47 1.39 -24.07
N ILE A 316 10.95 0.21 -24.42
CA ILE A 316 10.85 -0.32 -25.79
C ILE A 316 9.39 -0.70 -26.01
N SER A 317 8.72 0.06 -26.87
CA SER A 317 7.36 -0.28 -27.28
C SER A 317 7.39 -1.33 -28.40
N THR A 318 6.60 -2.36 -28.22
CA THR A 318 6.27 -3.38 -29.20
C THR A 318 5.00 -2.97 -29.92
N LEU A 319 5.08 -2.94 -31.25
CA LEU A 319 3.94 -2.75 -32.14
C LEU A 319 3.63 -4.08 -32.81
N VAL A 320 2.48 -4.66 -32.48
CA VAL A 320 1.98 -5.90 -33.06
C VAL A 320 0.91 -5.58 -34.07
N TYR A 321 1.00 -6.19 -35.24
CA TYR A 321 -0.09 -6.26 -36.20
C TYR A 321 -0.52 -7.71 -36.33
N ASP A 322 -1.82 -7.95 -36.33
CA ASP A 322 -2.39 -9.27 -36.59
C ASP A 322 -3.51 -9.16 -37.62
N THR A 323 -3.71 -10.21 -38.40
CA THR A 323 -4.77 -10.31 -39.40
C THR A 323 -5.73 -11.41 -39.00
N LEU A 324 -6.87 -11.04 -38.43
CA LEU A 324 -7.94 -11.96 -38.12
C LEU A 324 -8.59 -12.42 -39.43
N ARG A 325 -8.63 -13.73 -39.64
CA ARG A 325 -9.17 -14.36 -40.85
C ARG A 325 -9.76 -15.73 -40.53
N HIS A 326 -10.81 -16.08 -41.25
CA HIS A 326 -11.43 -17.41 -41.22
C HIS A 326 -11.20 -18.19 -42.52
N ASP A 327 -10.57 -17.56 -43.50
CA ASP A 327 -10.33 -18.11 -44.84
C ASP A 327 -8.91 -18.69 -45.00
N ASP A 328 -8.75 -19.56 -46.00
CA ASP A 328 -7.47 -20.16 -46.41
C ASP A 328 -6.84 -19.48 -47.64
N GLY A 329 -7.41 -18.35 -48.09
CA GLY A 329 -6.95 -17.62 -49.27
C GLY A 329 -7.42 -18.19 -50.61
N ILE A 330 -8.24 -19.26 -50.64
CA ILE A 330 -8.73 -19.87 -51.89
C ILE A 330 -10.28 -19.90 -51.91
N PRO A 331 -10.93 -18.97 -52.65
CA PRO A 331 -12.39 -18.95 -52.78
C PRO A 331 -12.97 -20.18 -53.49
N SER A 332 -14.17 -20.62 -53.10
CA SER A 332 -14.92 -21.65 -53.83
C SER A 332 -16.06 -21.07 -54.68
N ALA A 333 -16.53 -19.87 -54.36
CA ALA A 333 -17.59 -19.16 -55.08
C ALA A 333 -17.50 -17.63 -54.84
N GLY A 334 -18.45 -16.90 -55.39
CA GLY A 334 -18.67 -15.49 -55.09
C GLY A 334 -20.16 -15.18 -54.99
N VAL A 335 -20.48 -14.12 -54.24
CA VAL A 335 -21.84 -13.64 -53.99
C VAL A 335 -21.98 -12.21 -54.45
N SER A 336 -23.14 -11.87 -55.03
CA SER A 336 -23.46 -10.52 -55.50
C SER A 336 -24.93 -10.27 -55.24
N PHE A 337 -25.23 -9.50 -54.20
CA PHE A 337 -26.60 -9.19 -53.76
C PHE A 337 -26.75 -7.69 -53.57
N PRO A 338 -27.18 -6.95 -54.62
CA PRO A 338 -27.28 -5.49 -54.56
C PRO A 338 -28.14 -5.01 -53.38
N GLY A 339 -27.59 -4.11 -52.57
CA GLY A 339 -28.18 -3.53 -51.36
C GLY A 339 -28.12 -4.42 -50.11
N ALA A 340 -27.55 -5.63 -50.19
CA ALA A 340 -27.38 -6.49 -49.02
C ALA A 340 -26.02 -6.26 -48.35
N VAL A 341 -25.95 -6.45 -47.04
CA VAL A 341 -24.68 -6.52 -46.31
C VAL A 341 -24.34 -7.98 -46.05
N VAL A 342 -23.12 -8.39 -46.39
CA VAL A 342 -22.56 -9.70 -46.00
C VAL A 342 -21.43 -9.47 -45.02
N ALA A 343 -21.37 -10.25 -43.94
CA ALA A 343 -20.45 -10.01 -42.84
C ALA A 343 -19.90 -11.30 -42.24
N ASN A 344 -18.73 -11.21 -41.60
CA ASN A 344 -18.19 -12.26 -40.75
C ASN A 344 -18.16 -11.79 -39.29
N LYS A 345 -18.44 -12.72 -38.36
CA LYS A 345 -18.12 -12.58 -36.94
C LYS A 345 -16.63 -12.78 -36.68
N PHE A 346 -16.03 -11.93 -35.86
CA PHE A 346 -14.65 -12.03 -35.36
C PHE A 346 -14.62 -11.88 -33.84
N SER A 347 -13.52 -12.31 -33.23
CA SER A 347 -13.31 -12.24 -31.78
C SER A 347 -11.84 -11.91 -31.49
N THR A 348 -11.60 -11.14 -30.43
CA THR A 348 -10.27 -10.92 -29.85
C THR A 348 -10.36 -10.90 -28.32
N ASP A 349 -9.43 -11.56 -27.65
CA ASP A 349 -9.32 -11.48 -26.19
C ASP A 349 -8.62 -10.20 -25.74
N THR A 350 -7.81 -9.59 -26.61
CA THR A 350 -7.03 -8.38 -26.30
C THR A 350 -7.62 -7.18 -27.00
N ARG A 351 -7.83 -6.11 -26.22
CA ARG A 351 -8.26 -4.82 -26.75
C ARG A 351 -7.22 -4.29 -27.73
N CYS A 352 -7.67 -4.00 -28.96
CA CYS A 352 -6.80 -3.59 -30.05
C CYS A 352 -7.51 -2.61 -30.98
N LYS A 353 -6.74 -1.94 -31.83
CA LYS A 353 -7.28 -0.98 -32.80
C LYS A 353 -7.50 -1.66 -34.16
N LEU A 354 -8.66 -1.45 -34.77
CA LEU A 354 -8.87 -1.80 -36.18
C LEU A 354 -8.13 -0.82 -37.10
N ILE A 355 -7.31 -1.34 -38.01
CA ILE A 355 -6.49 -0.53 -38.93
C ILE A 355 -7.01 -0.61 -40.35
N ALA A 356 -7.33 -1.82 -40.82
CA ALA A 356 -7.80 -2.02 -42.18
C ALA A 356 -8.70 -3.24 -42.27
N ILE A 357 -9.47 -3.28 -43.35
CA ILE A 357 -10.31 -4.42 -43.71
C ILE A 357 -9.88 -4.88 -45.10
N ASP A 358 -9.67 -6.18 -45.25
CA ASP A 358 -9.41 -6.79 -46.56
C ASP A 358 -10.64 -7.55 -47.04
N TYR A 359 -11.03 -7.29 -48.28
CA TYR A 359 -12.10 -8.00 -48.97
C TYR A 359 -11.53 -8.68 -50.21
N HIS A 360 -11.85 -9.96 -50.42
CA HIS A 360 -11.53 -10.61 -51.69
C HIS A 360 -12.68 -10.45 -52.68
N ILE A 361 -12.46 -9.66 -53.71
CA ILE A 361 -13.48 -9.26 -54.69
C ILE A 361 -13.54 -10.29 -55.82
N SER A 362 -14.71 -10.91 -56.02
CA SER A 362 -14.95 -11.84 -57.12
C SER A 362 -15.40 -11.14 -58.40
N ASN A 363 -16.07 -9.98 -58.29
CA ASN A 363 -16.45 -9.15 -59.42
C ASN A 363 -16.35 -7.66 -59.03
N PRO A 364 -15.68 -6.79 -59.82
CA PRO A 364 -15.56 -5.37 -59.49
C PRO A 364 -16.91 -4.65 -59.39
N GLY A 365 -16.98 -3.65 -58.53
CA GLY A 365 -18.19 -2.87 -58.30
C GLY A 365 -18.00 -1.81 -57.21
N PHE A 366 -19.11 -1.36 -56.63
CA PHE A 366 -19.13 -0.43 -55.51
C PHE A 366 -19.58 -1.15 -54.25
N GLY A 367 -18.98 -0.82 -53.13
CA GLY A 367 -19.44 -1.33 -51.85
C GLY A 367 -19.06 -0.43 -50.69
N SER A 368 -19.85 -0.49 -49.63
CA SER A 368 -19.59 0.24 -48.40
C SER A 368 -19.08 -0.71 -47.32
N PRO A 369 -17.86 -0.51 -46.79
CA PRO A 369 -17.39 -1.29 -45.64
C PRO A 369 -18.26 -1.01 -44.43
N LYS A 370 -18.54 -2.06 -43.66
CA LYS A 370 -19.39 -2.00 -42.46
C LYS A 370 -18.67 -2.61 -41.26
N PHE A 371 -18.97 -2.07 -40.08
CA PHE A 371 -18.54 -2.61 -38.79
C PHE A 371 -19.72 -2.54 -37.83
N TYR A 372 -19.93 -3.62 -37.09
CA TYR A 372 -21.00 -3.71 -36.08
C TYR A 372 -20.43 -4.28 -34.79
N TRP A 373 -20.89 -3.75 -33.65
CA TRP A 373 -20.65 -4.35 -32.34
C TRP A 373 -21.45 -5.65 -32.19
N ASP A 374 -20.97 -6.56 -31.34
CA ASP A 374 -21.78 -7.72 -30.96
C ASP A 374 -22.98 -7.29 -30.10
N ASN A 375 -24.15 -7.78 -30.46
CA ASN A 375 -25.38 -7.65 -29.71
C ASN A 375 -25.94 -9.03 -29.41
N ARG A 376 -25.38 -9.68 -28.38
CA ARG A 376 -25.81 -10.99 -27.88
C ARG A 376 -25.65 -12.11 -28.92
N GLY A 377 -24.54 -12.07 -29.65
CA GLY A 377 -24.24 -13.06 -30.69
C GLY A 377 -24.80 -12.74 -32.07
N GLU A 378 -25.41 -11.58 -32.27
CA GLU A 378 -25.85 -11.05 -33.57
C GLU A 378 -25.20 -9.68 -33.84
N PRO A 379 -25.09 -9.23 -35.10
CA PRO A 379 -24.63 -7.88 -35.40
C PRO A 379 -25.59 -6.81 -34.82
N GLY A 380 -25.02 -5.84 -34.09
CA GLY A 380 -25.73 -4.73 -33.47
C GLY A 380 -25.74 -3.45 -34.30
N ASP A 381 -25.47 -2.31 -33.65
CA ASP A 381 -25.45 -0.99 -34.28
C ASP A 381 -24.26 -0.82 -35.24
N GLU A 382 -24.52 -0.17 -36.38
CA GLU A 382 -23.51 0.17 -37.38
C GLU A 382 -22.60 1.30 -36.87
N VAL A 383 -21.29 1.06 -36.88
CA VAL A 383 -20.27 2.06 -36.52
C VAL A 383 -19.63 2.67 -37.77
N LEU A 384 -19.41 1.86 -38.80
CA LEU A 384 -18.86 2.32 -40.08
C LEU A 384 -19.98 2.42 -41.11
N GLY A 385 -20.32 3.65 -41.50
CA GLY A 385 -21.27 3.98 -42.56
C GLY A 385 -20.66 4.96 -43.56
N TYR A 386 -19.57 4.55 -44.23
CA TYR A 386 -18.92 5.35 -45.25
C TYR A 386 -19.73 5.46 -46.56
N GLY A 387 -19.31 6.35 -47.46
CA GLY A 387 -19.76 6.33 -48.85
C GLY A 387 -19.11 5.19 -49.65
N ASP A 388 -19.68 4.91 -50.82
CA ASP A 388 -19.27 3.79 -51.66
C ASP A 388 -17.80 3.86 -52.08
N TYR A 389 -17.08 2.75 -51.86
CA TYR A 389 -15.73 2.56 -52.38
C TYR A 389 -15.79 1.85 -53.73
N LEU A 390 -15.10 2.41 -54.72
CA LEU A 390 -14.88 1.73 -55.98
C LEU A 390 -13.85 0.62 -55.79
N LEU A 391 -14.28 -0.63 -55.88
CA LEU A 391 -13.47 -1.83 -55.80
C LEU A 391 -13.21 -2.34 -57.23
N ASN A 392 -12.23 -1.73 -57.89
CA ASN A 392 -12.03 -1.78 -59.35
C ASN A 392 -11.33 -3.04 -59.90
N THR A 393 -10.81 -3.92 -59.04
CA THR A 393 -10.09 -5.14 -59.45
C THR A 393 -10.59 -6.36 -58.70
N THR A 394 -10.60 -7.51 -59.37
CA THR A 394 -10.77 -8.81 -58.72
C THR A 394 -9.57 -9.15 -57.85
N GLY A 395 -9.78 -9.87 -56.76
CA GLY A 395 -8.75 -10.24 -55.79
C GLY A 395 -8.85 -9.44 -54.50
N TRP A 396 -7.79 -9.48 -53.68
CA TRP A 396 -7.75 -8.76 -52.41
C TRP A 396 -7.71 -7.24 -52.62
N ALA A 397 -8.67 -6.55 -52.01
CA ALA A 397 -8.73 -5.10 -51.88
C ALA A 397 -8.70 -4.72 -50.41
N ARG A 398 -7.83 -3.77 -50.04
CA ARG A 398 -7.68 -3.27 -48.68
C ARG A 398 -8.33 -1.90 -48.53
N ILE A 399 -9.18 -1.74 -47.52
CA ILE A 399 -9.71 -0.45 -47.10
C ILE A 399 -9.08 -0.06 -45.76
N ASN A 400 -8.43 1.11 -45.72
CA ASN A 400 -7.85 1.65 -44.50
C ASN A 400 -8.93 2.36 -43.69
N VAL A 401 -9.15 1.92 -42.44
CA VAL A 401 -10.13 2.47 -41.50
C VAL A 401 -9.47 2.99 -40.22
N ALA A 402 -8.14 3.14 -40.22
CA ALA A 402 -7.37 3.50 -39.03
C ALA A 402 -7.75 4.88 -38.46
N MET A 403 -8.31 5.79 -39.27
CA MET A 403 -8.72 7.12 -38.83
C MET A 403 -10.00 7.09 -37.98
N GLU A 404 -10.79 6.01 -38.06
CA GLU A 404 -12.06 5.86 -37.33
C GLU A 404 -11.86 5.52 -35.85
N ASN A 405 -10.63 5.19 -35.45
CA ASN A 405 -10.26 4.94 -34.06
C ASN A 405 -11.13 3.87 -33.37
N ILE A 406 -11.58 2.87 -34.11
CA ILE A 406 -12.34 1.74 -33.57
C ILE A 406 -11.42 0.90 -32.68
N ILE A 407 -11.78 0.80 -31.40
CA ILE A 407 -11.10 -0.02 -30.39
C ILE A 407 -11.96 -1.24 -30.14
N ILE A 408 -11.52 -2.39 -30.61
CA ILE A 408 -12.24 -3.65 -30.48
C ILE A 408 -12.05 -4.19 -29.06
N ASP A 409 -13.15 -4.65 -28.44
CA ASP A 409 -13.16 -5.33 -27.15
C ASP A 409 -14.10 -6.56 -27.24
N GLY A 410 -13.54 -7.74 -27.53
CA GLY A 410 -14.30 -8.98 -27.66
C GLY A 410 -14.81 -9.28 -29.07
N ASP A 411 -16.08 -9.67 -29.16
CA ASP A 411 -16.76 -10.08 -30.40
C ASP A 411 -17.21 -8.87 -31.22
N PHE A 412 -17.07 -8.95 -32.53
CA PHE A 412 -17.48 -7.89 -33.46
C PHE A 412 -17.72 -8.45 -34.87
N TYR A 413 -18.32 -7.63 -35.74
CA TYR A 413 -18.65 -8.03 -37.10
C TYR A 413 -18.09 -7.03 -38.10
N ILE A 414 -17.49 -7.55 -39.17
CA ILE A 414 -17.09 -6.75 -40.31
C ILE A 414 -17.88 -7.22 -41.52
N GLY A 415 -18.54 -6.27 -42.18
CA GLY A 415 -19.33 -6.51 -43.35
C GLY A 415 -18.94 -5.65 -44.55
N LEU A 416 -19.58 -5.95 -45.67
CA LEU A 416 -19.53 -5.17 -46.90
C LEU A 416 -20.94 -5.10 -47.46
N GLU A 417 -21.47 -3.88 -47.60
CA GLU A 417 -22.65 -3.64 -48.41
C GLU A 417 -22.28 -3.82 -49.87
N LEU A 418 -22.95 -4.75 -50.55
CA LEU A 418 -22.73 -5.05 -51.95
C LEU A 418 -23.63 -4.17 -52.79
N ASP A 419 -23.07 -3.29 -53.62
CA ASP A 419 -23.87 -2.46 -54.54
C ASP A 419 -23.49 -2.69 -56.01
N HIS A 420 -24.43 -2.38 -56.90
CA HIS A 420 -24.31 -2.54 -58.34
C HIS A 420 -23.92 -3.96 -58.76
N SER A 421 -22.70 -4.13 -59.29
CA SER A 421 -22.18 -5.42 -59.77
C SER A 421 -21.18 -6.05 -58.80
N LEU A 422 -21.00 -5.49 -57.60
CA LEU A 422 -19.96 -5.96 -56.70
C LEU A 422 -20.20 -7.40 -56.27
N GLY A 423 -19.18 -8.24 -56.49
CA GLY A 423 -19.14 -9.60 -56.02
C GLY A 423 -18.08 -9.80 -54.93
N LEU A 424 -18.45 -10.42 -53.81
CA LEU A 424 -17.53 -10.84 -52.74
C LEU A 424 -17.27 -12.34 -52.80
N SER A 425 -16.02 -12.76 -52.65
CA SER A 425 -15.67 -14.17 -52.58
C SER A 425 -16.12 -14.83 -51.28
N LEU A 426 -16.49 -16.11 -51.36
CA LEU A 426 -16.86 -16.92 -50.22
C LEU A 426 -16.37 -18.37 -50.34
N LYS A 427 -16.42 -19.08 -49.21
CA LYS A 427 -16.32 -20.53 -49.15
C LYS A 427 -17.60 -21.12 -48.61
N ALA A 428 -18.32 -21.85 -49.46
CA ALA A 428 -19.52 -22.60 -49.09
C ALA A 428 -19.11 -23.96 -48.51
N SER A 429 -19.84 -24.48 -47.53
CA SER A 429 -19.61 -25.73 -46.77
C SER A 429 -18.49 -25.71 -45.71
N ALA A 430 -18.07 -24.54 -45.24
CA ALA A 430 -17.23 -24.41 -44.04
C ALA A 430 -18.13 -24.18 -42.81
N TYR A 431 -17.78 -24.67 -41.62
CA TYR A 431 -18.41 -24.21 -40.37
C TYR A 431 -18.22 -22.69 -40.28
N GLY A 432 -19.29 -21.94 -40.52
CA GLY A 432 -19.24 -20.55 -40.97
C GLY A 432 -19.38 -19.54 -39.84
N ASN A 433 -18.83 -18.34 -40.08
CA ASN A 433 -19.02 -17.15 -39.25
C ASN A 433 -19.86 -16.09 -40.00
N GLY A 434 -20.51 -16.49 -41.09
CA GLY A 434 -21.17 -15.61 -42.04
C GLY A 434 -22.53 -15.11 -41.57
N TRP A 435 -22.84 -13.87 -41.92
CA TRP A 435 -24.10 -13.20 -41.63
C TRP A 435 -24.53 -12.37 -42.83
N ASP A 436 -25.83 -12.42 -43.14
CA ASP A 436 -26.43 -11.66 -44.25
C ASP A 436 -27.50 -10.72 -43.70
N LEU A 437 -27.49 -9.47 -44.18
CA LEU A 437 -28.56 -8.50 -44.01
C LEU A 437 -29.15 -8.20 -45.38
N PRO A 438 -30.20 -8.92 -45.81
CA PRO A 438 -30.88 -8.60 -47.05
C PRO A 438 -31.58 -7.24 -46.98
N PRO A 439 -31.82 -6.55 -48.12
CA PRO A 439 -32.44 -5.24 -48.13
C PRO A 439 -33.83 -5.26 -47.48
N GLY A 440 -33.99 -4.54 -46.37
CA GLY A 440 -35.27 -4.43 -45.64
C GLY A 440 -35.64 -5.65 -44.79
N GLU A 441 -34.75 -6.62 -44.64
CA GLU A 441 -34.92 -7.82 -43.82
C GLU A 441 -34.00 -7.78 -42.59
N PRO A 442 -34.26 -8.57 -41.55
CA PRO A 442 -33.33 -8.70 -40.41
C PRO A 442 -32.07 -9.50 -40.78
N TRP A 443 -31.08 -9.45 -39.89
CA TRP A 443 -29.88 -10.28 -39.98
C TRP A 443 -30.22 -11.78 -39.96
N VAL A 444 -29.51 -12.55 -40.79
CA VAL A 444 -29.62 -14.00 -40.88
C VAL A 444 -28.22 -14.60 -40.78
N GLU A 445 -28.03 -15.52 -39.82
CA GLU A 445 -26.80 -16.31 -39.73
C GLU A 445 -26.72 -17.30 -40.90
N VAL A 446 -25.54 -17.39 -41.52
CA VAL A 446 -25.23 -18.31 -42.62
C VAL A 446 -24.17 -19.31 -42.15
N PRO A 447 -24.58 -20.36 -41.40
CA PRO A 447 -23.66 -21.21 -40.64
C PRO A 447 -22.77 -22.13 -41.49
N ASP A 448 -22.99 -22.19 -42.80
CA ASP A 448 -22.20 -22.99 -43.75
C ASP A 448 -21.32 -22.12 -44.67
N THR A 449 -21.20 -20.82 -44.37
CA THR A 449 -20.52 -19.84 -45.23
C THR A 449 -19.48 -19.04 -44.47
N THR A 450 -18.33 -18.84 -45.10
CA THR A 450 -17.31 -17.86 -44.68
C THR A 450 -17.04 -16.91 -45.82
N TYR A 451 -17.27 -15.62 -45.59
CA TYR A 451 -16.90 -14.59 -46.54
C TYR A 451 -15.40 -14.33 -46.48
N PHE A 452 -14.78 -13.96 -47.60
CA PHE A 452 -13.36 -13.62 -47.64
C PHE A 452 -13.17 -12.17 -47.19
N ILE A 453 -13.34 -11.99 -45.89
CA ILE A 453 -13.19 -10.74 -45.15
C ILE A 453 -12.12 -10.99 -44.10
N ARG A 454 -11.16 -10.05 -43.96
CA ARG A 454 -10.14 -10.09 -42.92
C ARG A 454 -10.05 -8.76 -42.19
N ALA A 455 -9.76 -8.83 -40.90
CA ALA A 455 -9.54 -7.65 -40.06
C ALA A 455 -8.05 -7.50 -39.78
N LEU A 456 -7.44 -6.39 -40.21
CA LEU A 456 -6.09 -6.02 -39.78
C LEU A 456 -6.20 -5.21 -38.50
N ILE A 457 -5.74 -5.79 -37.39
CA ILE A 457 -5.73 -5.18 -36.07
C ILE A 457 -4.31 -4.77 -35.67
N GLN A 458 -4.22 -3.81 -34.76
CA GLN A 458 -2.98 -3.32 -34.19
C GLN A 458 -3.08 -3.25 -32.67
N TYR A 459 -2.06 -3.77 -32.00
CA TYR A 459 -1.81 -3.53 -30.60
C TYR A 459 -0.46 -2.83 -30.44
N ALA A 460 -0.42 -1.83 -29.58
CA ALA A 460 0.81 -1.17 -29.18
C ALA A 460 0.85 -1.21 -27.66
N ASP A 461 1.86 -1.83 -27.09
CA ASP A 461 2.02 -1.94 -25.64
C ASP A 461 2.18 -0.57 -24.94
N SER A 462 2.61 0.45 -25.68
CA SER A 462 2.65 1.86 -25.29
C SER A 462 1.27 2.53 -25.25
N ASN A 463 0.19 1.80 -25.50
CA ASN A 463 -1.17 2.29 -25.37
C ASN A 463 -1.98 1.39 -24.43
N ALA A 464 -2.65 2.00 -23.45
CA ALA A 464 -3.79 1.38 -22.80
C ALA A 464 -5.04 1.65 -23.64
N TYR A 465 -5.70 0.58 -24.10
CA TYR A 465 -6.97 0.66 -24.81
C TYR A 465 -8.11 0.41 -23.83
N TYR A 466 -9.03 1.37 -23.71
CA TYR A 466 -10.19 1.25 -22.82
C TYR A 466 -11.47 1.25 -23.64
N HIS A 467 -12.36 0.33 -23.28
CA HIS A 467 -13.77 0.34 -23.64
C HIS A 467 -14.54 0.22 -22.31
N LEU A 468 -15.14 1.33 -21.87
CA LEU A 468 -15.79 1.43 -20.57
C LEU A 468 -17.29 1.52 -20.76
N TYR A 469 -18.03 0.61 -20.13
CA TYR A 469 -19.48 0.59 -20.14
C TYR A 469 -20.06 1.63 -19.20
N SER A 470 -21.25 2.17 -19.50
CA SER A 470 -21.99 3.01 -18.56
C SER A 470 -22.16 2.29 -17.21
N GLY A 471 -21.73 2.94 -16.13
CA GLY A 471 -21.63 2.39 -14.78
C GLY A 471 -20.20 2.11 -14.32
N TRP A 472 -20.07 1.21 -13.34
CA TRP A 472 -18.79 0.81 -12.75
C TRP A 472 -18.03 -0.17 -13.64
N ASN A 473 -16.74 0.06 -13.84
CA ASN A 473 -15.81 -0.79 -14.57
C ASN A 473 -14.59 -1.10 -13.69
N ALA A 474 -14.05 -2.31 -13.77
CA ALA A 474 -12.81 -2.70 -13.10
C ALA A 474 -11.64 -2.63 -14.07
N VAL A 475 -10.79 -1.61 -13.91
CA VAL A 475 -9.71 -1.31 -14.85
C VAL A 475 -8.40 -1.05 -14.15
N SER A 476 -7.31 -1.18 -14.88
CA SER A 476 -5.96 -0.91 -14.39
C SER A 476 -5.17 -0.02 -15.36
N LEU A 477 -3.94 0.32 -14.97
CA LEU A 477 -3.00 1.09 -15.77
C LEU A 477 -1.86 0.19 -16.23
N PRO A 478 -1.94 -0.37 -17.46
CA PRO A 478 -0.85 -1.16 -18.02
C PRO A 478 0.29 -0.27 -18.54
N VAL A 479 0.06 1.04 -18.67
CA VAL A 479 1.05 2.05 -19.07
C VAL A 479 1.20 3.15 -18.03
N LEU A 480 2.34 3.84 -18.01
CA LEU A 480 2.50 5.15 -17.38
C LEU A 480 2.06 6.24 -18.38
N PRO A 481 0.91 6.92 -18.18
CA PRO A 481 0.43 7.91 -19.14
C PRO A 481 1.41 9.09 -19.27
N HIS A 482 1.66 9.55 -20.49
CA HIS A 482 2.54 10.72 -20.72
C HIS A 482 2.02 12.01 -20.07
N GLY A 483 0.71 12.10 -19.80
CA GLY A 483 0.09 13.23 -19.11
C GLY A 483 0.22 13.20 -17.58
N GLY A 484 0.84 12.16 -17.02
CA GLY A 484 0.95 11.93 -15.57
C GLY A 484 -0.07 10.94 -15.02
N LEU A 485 -0.02 10.72 -13.71
CA LEU A 485 -0.77 9.64 -13.03
C LEU A 485 -2.09 10.10 -12.39
N THR A 486 -2.61 11.29 -12.70
CA THR A 486 -3.89 11.71 -12.11
C THR A 486 -5.08 10.94 -12.72
N PRO A 487 -6.16 10.69 -11.96
CA PRO A 487 -7.36 10.03 -12.49
C PRO A 487 -7.92 10.67 -13.77
N SER A 488 -7.91 12.01 -13.84
CA SER A 488 -8.43 12.74 -15.00
C SER A 488 -7.65 12.52 -16.30
N VAL A 489 -6.37 12.14 -16.21
CA VAL A 489 -5.51 11.86 -17.37
C VAL A 489 -5.76 10.45 -17.90
N ALA A 490 -5.85 9.46 -17.00
CA ALA A 490 -6.06 8.06 -17.38
C ALA A 490 -7.53 7.74 -17.70
N PHE A 491 -8.46 8.40 -17.01
CA PHE A 491 -9.90 8.17 -17.10
C PHE A 491 -10.67 9.48 -17.32
N PRO A 492 -10.49 10.15 -18.48
CA PRO A 492 -11.01 11.50 -18.72
C PRO A 492 -12.54 11.61 -18.73
N THR A 493 -13.25 10.51 -18.95
CA THR A 493 -14.72 10.45 -18.97
C THR A 493 -15.31 9.96 -17.64
N ALA A 494 -14.47 9.62 -16.67
CA ALA A 494 -14.91 9.09 -15.39
C ALA A 494 -15.49 10.19 -14.50
N GLU A 495 -16.61 9.90 -13.86
CA GLU A 495 -17.18 10.74 -12.81
C GLU A 495 -16.56 10.40 -11.45
N PHE A 496 -16.30 9.12 -11.21
CA PHE A 496 -15.70 8.62 -9.97
C PHE A 496 -14.62 7.58 -10.26
N VAL A 497 -13.52 7.66 -9.52
CA VAL A 497 -12.44 6.69 -9.53
C VAL A 497 -12.13 6.32 -8.10
N TYR A 498 -12.17 5.03 -7.79
CA TYR A 498 -11.86 4.50 -6.47
C TYR A 498 -10.78 3.42 -6.54
N GLY A 499 -9.79 3.54 -5.67
CA GLY A 499 -8.85 2.48 -5.33
C GLY A 499 -9.36 1.67 -4.14
N TRP A 500 -8.75 0.50 -3.94
CA TRP A 500 -8.99 -0.34 -2.77
C TRP A 500 -7.76 -0.34 -1.86
N ASP A 501 -8.00 -0.13 -0.57
CA ASP A 501 -7.00 -0.28 0.48
C ASP A 501 -7.31 -1.55 1.28
N ALA A 502 -6.41 -2.53 1.17
CA ALA A 502 -6.53 -3.82 1.83
C ALA A 502 -6.32 -3.73 3.35
N ASP A 503 -5.53 -2.76 3.84
CA ASP A 503 -5.25 -2.63 5.27
C ASP A 503 -6.47 -2.07 6.03
N SER A 504 -7.16 -1.10 5.42
CA SER A 504 -8.36 -0.49 5.99
C SER A 504 -9.67 -1.16 5.54
N LEU A 505 -9.58 -2.11 4.61
CA LEU A 505 -10.73 -2.77 3.95
C LEU A 505 -11.74 -1.76 3.40
N SER A 506 -11.24 -0.71 2.77
CA SER A 506 -12.07 0.42 2.35
C SER A 506 -11.69 0.95 0.97
N TYR A 507 -12.67 1.59 0.32
CA TYR A 507 -12.44 2.32 -0.92
C TYR A 507 -11.97 3.73 -0.62
N PHE A 508 -11.05 4.24 -1.43
CA PHE A 508 -10.56 5.61 -1.34
C PHE A 508 -10.47 6.25 -2.72
N ALA A 509 -10.67 7.57 -2.79
CA ALA A 509 -10.46 8.33 -4.02
C ALA A 509 -8.96 8.66 -4.13
N PRO A 510 -8.24 8.18 -5.16
CA PRO A 510 -6.81 8.42 -5.30
C PRO A 510 -6.53 9.82 -5.89
N ASP A 511 -5.57 10.55 -5.32
CA ASP A 511 -5.02 11.76 -5.96
C ASP A 511 -4.12 11.39 -7.16
N ASN A 512 -3.37 10.29 -7.02
CA ASN A 512 -2.53 9.71 -8.06
C ASN A 512 -2.77 8.21 -8.16
N LEU A 513 -2.76 7.73 -9.39
CA LEU A 513 -2.87 6.33 -9.73
C LEU A 513 -1.52 5.64 -9.58
N VAL A 514 -1.57 4.39 -9.13
CA VAL A 514 -0.42 3.52 -8.92
C VAL A 514 -0.50 2.44 -9.98
N PRO A 515 0.50 2.35 -10.87
CA PRO A 515 0.53 1.31 -11.87
C PRO A 515 0.60 -0.10 -11.25
N GLY A 516 -0.08 -1.06 -11.86
CA GLY A 516 -0.22 -2.41 -11.31
C GLY A 516 -1.26 -2.55 -10.19
N LYS A 517 -1.89 -1.46 -9.73
CA LYS A 517 -3.13 -1.52 -8.93
C LYS A 517 -4.36 -1.46 -9.82
N GLY A 518 -5.44 -2.06 -9.33
CA GLY A 518 -6.77 -1.99 -9.93
C GLY A 518 -7.57 -0.79 -9.40
N TYR A 519 -8.49 -0.31 -10.23
CA TYR A 519 -9.38 0.81 -9.93
C TYR A 519 -10.80 0.52 -10.39
N PHE A 520 -11.76 0.92 -9.57
CA PHE A 520 -13.16 0.99 -9.99
C PHE A 520 -13.44 2.37 -10.55
N VAL A 521 -13.88 2.40 -11.81
CA VAL A 521 -14.11 3.63 -12.56
C VAL A 521 -15.57 3.69 -12.98
N TYR A 522 -16.27 4.72 -12.55
CA TYR A 522 -17.64 4.99 -12.96
C TYR A 522 -17.66 5.97 -14.14
N VAL A 523 -18.27 5.56 -15.25
CA VAL A 523 -18.57 6.45 -16.38
C VAL A 523 -20.08 6.56 -16.59
N PRO A 524 -20.63 7.76 -16.83
CA PRO A 524 -22.07 7.93 -17.02
C PRO A 524 -22.55 7.37 -18.37
N ASN A 525 -21.69 7.42 -19.39
CA ASN A 525 -21.97 6.94 -20.74
C ASN A 525 -20.88 5.98 -21.18
N GLU A 526 -21.26 4.99 -21.98
CA GLU A 526 -20.31 4.09 -22.60
C GLU A 526 -19.33 4.86 -23.48
N THR A 527 -18.05 4.53 -23.40
CA THR A 527 -16.99 5.24 -24.09
C THR A 527 -15.84 4.32 -24.48
N SER A 528 -15.11 4.69 -25.52
CA SER A 528 -13.88 4.01 -25.92
C SER A 528 -12.81 5.04 -26.24
N TYR A 529 -11.62 4.84 -25.71
CA TYR A 529 -10.48 5.72 -25.96
C TYR A 529 -9.16 4.99 -25.67
N ARG A 530 -8.06 5.62 -26.10
CA ARG A 530 -6.71 5.14 -25.79
C ARG A 530 -5.97 6.15 -24.94
N VAL A 531 -5.10 5.65 -24.06
CA VAL A 531 -4.15 6.45 -23.29
C VAL A 531 -2.75 6.01 -23.68
N SER A 532 -1.96 6.92 -24.26
CA SER A 532 -0.57 6.66 -24.62
C SER A 532 0.36 6.87 -23.43
N GLY A 533 1.35 6.00 -23.31
CA GLY A 533 2.27 6.01 -22.20
C GLY A 533 3.45 5.07 -22.37
N VAL A 534 4.27 5.00 -21.34
CA VAL A 534 5.35 4.03 -21.26
C VAL A 534 4.75 2.67 -20.87
N PRO A 535 4.96 1.58 -21.63
CA PRO A 535 4.45 0.26 -21.27
C PRO A 535 4.98 -0.21 -19.91
N ILE A 536 4.22 -1.03 -19.21
CA ILE A 536 4.68 -1.68 -17.98
C ILE A 536 4.63 -3.19 -18.19
N HIS A 537 5.81 -3.81 -18.36
CA HIS A 537 5.98 -5.26 -18.43
C HIS A 537 6.32 -5.89 -17.06
N ARG A 538 6.44 -5.08 -15.99
CA ARG A 538 6.59 -5.58 -14.62
C ARG A 538 6.25 -4.53 -13.55
N TYR A 539 5.71 -4.97 -12.42
CA TYR A 539 5.59 -4.15 -11.20
C TYR A 539 5.76 -5.00 -9.93
N THR A 540 5.87 -4.34 -8.77
CA THR A 540 5.99 -5.02 -7.48
C THR A 540 5.18 -4.27 -6.42
N LEU A 541 4.31 -4.99 -5.72
CA LEU A 541 3.62 -4.54 -4.51
C LEU A 541 4.40 -5.07 -3.32
N MET A 542 5.06 -4.18 -2.57
CA MET A 542 5.98 -4.59 -1.50
C MET A 542 5.29 -4.99 -0.20
N ASN A 543 4.13 -4.39 0.07
CA ASN A 543 3.30 -4.68 1.24
C ASN A 543 1.92 -5.12 0.73
N ALA A 544 1.85 -6.24 -0.01
CA ALA A 544 0.56 -6.86 -0.27
C ALA A 544 0.02 -7.33 1.08
N GLY A 545 -1.10 -6.72 1.51
CA GLY A 545 -1.72 -7.01 2.78
C GLY A 545 -2.45 -8.35 2.75
N PRO A 546 -2.76 -8.96 3.91
CA PRO A 546 -3.58 -10.15 3.92
C PRO A 546 -5.02 -9.77 3.57
N GLY A 547 -5.70 -10.61 2.78
CA GLY A 547 -7.06 -10.38 2.33
C GLY A 547 -7.13 -10.03 0.84
N TRP A 548 -8.19 -9.30 0.47
CA TRP A 548 -8.45 -8.97 -0.92
C TRP A 548 -7.56 -7.81 -1.37
N GLU A 549 -6.77 -8.05 -2.41
CA GLU A 549 -6.00 -7.05 -3.12
C GLU A 549 -6.60 -6.84 -4.51
N PHE A 550 -6.53 -5.59 -4.99
CA PHE A 550 -7.03 -5.22 -6.31
C PHE A 550 -5.87 -4.83 -7.21
N VAL A 551 -5.54 -5.71 -8.15
CA VAL A 551 -4.31 -5.65 -8.95
C VAL A 551 -4.61 -5.50 -10.43
N GLY A 552 -3.66 -4.94 -11.18
CA GLY A 552 -3.78 -4.65 -12.60
C GLY A 552 -2.96 -5.57 -13.50
N GLY A 553 -3.37 -5.66 -14.76
CA GLY A 553 -2.58 -6.32 -15.80
C GLY A 553 -1.44 -5.48 -16.37
N LEU A 554 -0.48 -6.17 -16.98
CA LEU A 554 0.68 -5.59 -17.65
C LEU A 554 0.36 -5.23 -19.11
N SER A 555 1.22 -4.43 -19.73
CA SER A 555 1.17 -4.13 -21.18
C SER A 555 1.64 -5.30 -22.04
N ALA A 556 0.97 -6.45 -21.98
CA ALA A 556 1.31 -7.67 -22.73
C ALA A 556 0.19 -8.04 -23.72
N TYR A 557 0.50 -8.20 -25.02
CA TYR A 557 -0.51 -8.46 -26.06
C TYR A 557 -1.39 -9.69 -25.78
N GLU A 558 -0.84 -10.78 -25.24
CA GLU A 558 -1.65 -11.98 -24.92
C GLU A 558 -2.04 -12.06 -23.44
N GLY A 559 -1.77 -11.01 -22.68
CA GLY A 559 -1.79 -11.01 -21.22
C GLY A 559 -0.70 -11.88 -20.60
N VAL A 560 -0.56 -11.78 -19.28
CA VAL A 560 0.42 -12.56 -18.50
C VAL A 560 -0.29 -13.63 -17.71
N ASP A 561 0.15 -14.88 -17.79
CA ASP A 561 -0.45 -15.98 -17.04
C ASP A 561 0.08 -16.07 -15.59
N THR A 562 -0.34 -17.10 -14.86
CA THR A 562 0.07 -17.30 -13.46
C THR A 562 1.57 -17.55 -13.29
N THR A 563 2.30 -17.91 -14.35
CA THR A 563 3.76 -18.17 -14.27
C THR A 563 4.58 -16.89 -14.15
N GLY A 564 4.02 -15.75 -14.54
CA GLY A 564 4.63 -14.42 -14.37
C GLY A 564 4.59 -13.88 -12.94
N ILE A 565 3.98 -14.60 -11.99
CA ILE A 565 3.90 -14.20 -10.58
C ILE A 565 5.11 -14.70 -9.79
N THR A 566 5.82 -13.77 -9.16
CA THR A 566 6.80 -14.03 -8.10
C THR A 566 6.27 -13.51 -6.77
N GLU A 567 6.40 -14.29 -5.71
CA GLU A 567 5.85 -13.95 -4.39
C GLU A 567 6.83 -14.27 -3.25
N ILE A 568 6.90 -13.44 -2.22
CA ILE A 568 7.77 -13.64 -1.06
C ILE A 568 7.03 -13.28 0.23
N PRO A 569 6.87 -14.21 1.19
CA PRO A 569 7.19 -15.65 1.09
C PRO A 569 6.32 -16.36 0.04
N GLU A 570 6.73 -17.56 -0.43
CA GLU A 570 6.00 -18.38 -1.43
C GLU A 570 4.59 -18.85 -1.00
N THR A 571 4.09 -18.34 0.12
CA THR A 571 2.82 -18.72 0.75
C THR A 571 1.82 -17.58 0.82
N ILE A 572 2.11 -16.40 0.24
CA ILE A 572 1.21 -15.25 0.34
C ILE A 572 -0.03 -15.39 -0.56
N ILE A 573 0.02 -16.16 -1.66
CA ILE A 573 -1.16 -16.43 -2.50
C ILE A 573 -1.56 -17.91 -2.36
N GLY A 574 -2.60 -18.20 -1.58
CA GLY A 574 -3.09 -19.57 -1.41
C GLY A 574 -3.72 -20.15 -2.67
N THR A 575 -4.46 -19.33 -3.42
CA THR A 575 -5.07 -19.73 -4.69
C THR A 575 -4.77 -18.71 -5.78
N ARG A 576 -4.14 -19.15 -6.87
CA ARG A 576 -3.85 -18.32 -8.05
C ARG A 576 -5.09 -18.15 -8.93
N ILE A 577 -6.16 -17.62 -8.34
CA ILE A 577 -7.45 -17.34 -8.97
C ILE A 577 -7.62 -15.82 -9.04
N PHE A 578 -8.02 -15.33 -10.22
CA PHE A 578 -8.19 -13.90 -10.48
C PHE A 578 -9.66 -13.62 -10.80
N TYR A 579 -10.31 -12.78 -10.00
CA TYR A 579 -11.70 -12.41 -10.21
C TYR A 579 -11.77 -11.08 -10.95
N TYR A 580 -12.17 -11.14 -12.21
CA TYR A 580 -12.43 -9.99 -13.05
C TYR A 580 -13.89 -9.58 -12.94
N TYR A 581 -14.17 -8.28 -12.77
CA TYR A 581 -15.54 -7.79 -12.82
C TYR A 581 -15.93 -7.53 -14.28
N ASN A 582 -16.61 -8.50 -14.90
CA ASN A 582 -17.14 -8.36 -16.23
C ASN A 582 -18.47 -7.61 -16.21
N ARG A 583 -18.53 -6.45 -16.87
CA ARG A 583 -19.78 -5.72 -17.08
C ARG A 583 -20.35 -6.12 -18.44
N SER A 584 -21.54 -6.72 -18.44
CA SER A 584 -22.21 -7.11 -19.68
C SER A 584 -22.69 -5.88 -20.46
N HIS A 585 -22.64 -5.96 -21.80
CA HIS A 585 -23.24 -5.04 -22.78
C HIS A 585 -24.76 -4.78 -22.59
N SER A 586 -25.44 -5.52 -21.72
CA SER A 586 -26.89 -5.34 -21.54
C SER A 586 -27.19 -4.02 -20.81
N SER A 587 -27.90 -3.12 -21.49
CA SER A 587 -28.50 -1.91 -20.92
C SER A 587 -29.41 -2.30 -19.73
N GLY A 588 -28.86 -2.29 -18.52
CA GLY A 588 -29.52 -2.72 -17.28
C GLY A 588 -28.92 -3.93 -16.56
N GLY A 589 -27.88 -4.58 -17.10
CA GLY A 589 -27.22 -5.73 -16.48
C GLY A 589 -26.34 -5.34 -15.29
N SER A 590 -26.59 -5.97 -14.14
CA SER A 590 -25.61 -6.01 -13.05
C SER A 590 -24.38 -6.77 -13.53
N GLY A 591 -23.18 -6.16 -13.50
CA GLY A 591 -21.94 -6.88 -13.83
C GLY A 591 -21.70 -8.06 -12.89
N SER A 592 -20.94 -9.04 -13.36
CA SER A 592 -20.66 -10.30 -12.67
C SER A 592 -19.16 -10.55 -12.55
N TYR A 593 -18.76 -11.26 -11.50
CA TYR A 593 -17.38 -11.70 -11.37
C TYR A 593 -17.13 -12.98 -12.18
N GLU A 594 -16.06 -12.96 -12.96
CA GLU A 594 -15.59 -14.08 -13.77
C GLU A 594 -14.16 -14.46 -13.36
N ILE A 595 -13.85 -15.76 -13.47
CA ILE A 595 -12.50 -16.24 -13.23
C ILE A 595 -11.68 -16.11 -14.51
N ARG A 596 -10.58 -15.38 -14.44
CA ARG A 596 -9.59 -15.29 -15.53
C ARG A 596 -8.34 -16.08 -15.18
N ARG A 597 -7.59 -16.46 -16.21
CA ARG A 597 -6.31 -17.20 -16.08
C ARG A 597 -5.09 -16.38 -16.53
N ARG A 598 -5.34 -15.19 -17.07
CA ARG A 598 -4.33 -14.25 -17.53
C ARG A 598 -4.72 -12.85 -17.09
N PHE A 599 -3.71 -12.04 -16.80
CA PHE A 599 -3.82 -10.61 -16.59
C PHE A 599 -3.75 -9.91 -17.94
N MET A 600 -4.89 -9.42 -18.41
CA MET A 600 -5.00 -8.68 -19.66
C MET A 600 -4.68 -7.20 -19.44
N PRO A 601 -4.09 -6.52 -20.44
CA PRO A 601 -3.83 -5.09 -20.37
C PRO A 601 -5.11 -4.28 -20.10
N GLY A 602 -5.05 -3.36 -19.14
CA GLY A 602 -6.15 -2.45 -18.82
C GLY A 602 -7.24 -3.05 -17.94
N GLU A 603 -7.20 -4.35 -17.63
CA GLU A 603 -8.14 -5.02 -16.73
C GLU A 603 -7.61 -5.06 -15.30
N ALA A 604 -8.53 -5.05 -14.33
CA ALA A 604 -8.22 -5.21 -12.92
C ALA A 604 -8.90 -6.45 -12.31
N TYR A 605 -8.22 -7.03 -11.33
CA TYR A 605 -8.56 -8.33 -10.76
C TYR A 605 -8.51 -8.28 -9.25
N TRP A 606 -9.50 -8.88 -8.61
CA TRP A 606 -9.41 -9.22 -7.21
C TRP A 606 -8.60 -10.50 -7.03
N MET A 607 -7.68 -10.45 -6.08
CA MET A 607 -6.86 -11.57 -5.65
C MET A 607 -6.89 -11.68 -4.14
N LEU A 608 -6.98 -12.90 -3.64
CA LEU A 608 -6.92 -13.17 -2.20
C LEU A 608 -5.49 -13.52 -1.81
N PHE A 609 -4.94 -12.74 -0.89
CA PHE A 609 -3.66 -12.94 -0.24
C PHE A 609 -3.88 -13.57 1.14
N ASP A 610 -3.23 -14.70 1.42
CA ASP A 610 -3.35 -15.41 2.69
C ASP A 610 -2.42 -14.84 3.78
N GLY A 611 -1.46 -14.00 3.38
CA GLY A 611 -0.49 -13.39 4.27
C GLY A 611 0.13 -12.12 3.68
N GLU A 612 0.93 -11.46 4.50
CA GLU A 612 1.65 -10.24 4.12
C GLU A 612 2.94 -10.58 3.38
N GLY A 613 3.25 -9.84 2.32
CA GLY A 613 4.55 -9.94 1.67
C GLY A 613 4.65 -9.21 0.35
N LEU A 614 5.62 -9.63 -0.46
CA LEU A 614 5.91 -9.07 -1.76
C LEU A 614 5.16 -9.84 -2.84
N PHE A 615 4.40 -9.13 -3.65
CA PHE A 615 3.85 -9.60 -4.91
C PHE A 615 4.55 -8.92 -6.08
N ARG A 616 4.97 -9.70 -7.07
CA ARG A 616 5.53 -9.19 -8.33
C ARG A 616 4.87 -9.89 -9.49
N LEU A 617 4.46 -9.10 -10.47
CA LEU A 617 4.03 -9.57 -11.78
C LEU A 617 5.06 -9.12 -12.82
N SER A 618 5.48 -10.03 -13.69
CA SER A 618 6.38 -9.77 -14.81
C SER A 618 5.98 -10.59 -16.04
N GLU A 619 6.08 -10.00 -17.22
CA GLU A 619 5.91 -10.66 -18.53
C GLU A 619 7.02 -11.67 -18.85
#